data_AF-A0A847SJ05-F1
#
_entry.id   AF-A0A847SJ05-F1
#
_cell.length_a   1.000
_cell.length_b   1.000
_cell.length_c   1.000
_cell.angle_alpha   90.00
_cell.angle_beta   90.00
_cell.angle_gamma   90.00
#
_symmetry.space_group_name_H-M   'P 1'
#
loop_
_entity.id
_entity.type
_entity.pdbx_description
1 polymer ?
#
loop_
_entity_poly.entity_id
_entity_poly.type
_entity_poly.pdbx_seq_one_letter_code
_entity_poly.pdbx_strand_id
1 'polypeptide(L)'
;MERITGKASILLSIFKRKGGEGLLTKIITDENKADYLQQLTLLEMNEKPLLCFKENELNWLLLTNERVLTAQAGVKIIIPFSELIRIDLALHEEARNGVANLKYFTRLALLDQNGNRYLVSVEKGDPYKGIYQMLHYVASNNSATH
;
A
#
# COMPACT_ATOMS: atom_id res chain seq x y z
N MET A 1 6.00 -14.70 -22.56
CA MET A 1 5.37 -14.85 -21.23
C MET A 1 6.47 -14.85 -20.19
N GLU A 2 6.93 -13.67 -19.80
CA GLU A 2 7.90 -13.46 -18.72
C GLU A 2 7.63 -12.04 -18.21
N ARG A 3 7.33 -11.85 -16.92
CA ARG A 3 7.37 -10.56 -16.17
C ARG A 3 6.59 -10.67 -14.85
N ILE A 4 7.01 -11.50 -13.89
CA ILE A 4 6.36 -11.46 -12.55
C ILE A 4 7.37 -11.40 -11.40
N THR A 5 8.59 -11.94 -11.55
CA THR A 5 9.62 -11.87 -10.49
C THR A 5 10.26 -10.48 -10.31
N GLY A 6 10.21 -9.60 -11.31
CA GLY A 6 10.85 -8.28 -11.28
C GLY A 6 10.09 -7.20 -10.52
N LYS A 7 8.75 -7.28 -10.42
CA LYS A 7 7.94 -6.22 -9.80
C LYS A 7 8.15 -6.15 -8.28
N ALA A 8 8.14 -7.30 -7.59
CA ALA A 8 8.30 -7.36 -6.14
C ALA A 8 9.61 -6.71 -5.64
N SER A 9 10.74 -7.06 -6.27
CA SER A 9 12.06 -6.53 -5.90
C SER A 9 12.19 -5.04 -6.18
N ILE A 10 11.61 -4.55 -7.30
CA ILE A 10 11.56 -3.12 -7.61
C ILE A 10 10.74 -2.36 -6.57
N LEU A 11 9.54 -2.85 -6.24
CA LEU A 11 8.66 -2.22 -5.25
C LEU A 11 9.32 -2.14 -3.88
N LEU A 12 9.92 -3.23 -3.40
CA LEU A 12 10.67 -3.24 -2.14
C LEU A 12 11.90 -2.32 -2.19
N SER A 13 12.59 -2.25 -3.33
CA SER A 13 13.72 -1.32 -3.53
C SER A 13 13.27 0.15 -3.49
N ILE A 14 12.10 0.47 -4.04
CA ILE A 14 11.51 1.82 -3.95
C ILE A 14 11.21 2.13 -2.49
N PHE A 15 10.54 1.21 -1.78
CA PHE A 15 10.21 1.38 -0.36
C PHE A 15 11.45 1.69 0.48
N LYS A 16 12.48 0.86 0.39
CA LYS A 16 13.73 0.98 1.16
C LYS A 16 14.52 2.25 0.83
N ARG A 17 14.42 2.78 -0.39
CA ARG A 17 15.18 3.98 -0.82
C ARG A 17 14.44 5.29 -0.59
N LYS A 18 13.10 5.28 -0.63
CA LYS A 18 12.26 6.49 -0.59
C LYS A 18 11.50 6.65 0.72
N GLY A 19 11.52 5.64 1.57
CA GLY A 19 10.90 5.61 2.88
C GLY A 19 11.57 4.54 3.72
N GLY A 20 10.77 3.75 4.44
CA GLY A 20 11.26 2.64 5.23
C GLY A 20 10.20 2.08 6.15
N GLU A 21 10.57 1.03 6.88
CA GLU A 21 9.73 0.46 7.92
C GLU A 21 9.46 1.46 9.06
N GLY A 22 8.39 1.22 9.80
CA GLY A 22 8.02 1.97 10.99
C GLY A 22 7.77 1.04 12.16
N LEU A 23 7.03 1.51 13.15
CA LEU A 23 6.59 0.70 14.27
C LEU A 23 5.52 -0.30 13.84
N LEU A 24 4.58 0.15 13.00
CA LEU A 24 3.40 -0.60 12.57
C LEU A 24 3.50 -1.10 11.13
N THR A 25 4.45 -0.53 10.36
CA THR A 25 4.70 -0.91 8.96
C THR A 25 5.98 -1.71 8.84
N LYS A 26 5.88 -2.98 8.47
CA LYS A 26 7.03 -3.87 8.28
C LYS A 26 7.04 -4.50 6.91
N ILE A 27 8.24 -4.73 6.38
CA ILE A 27 8.45 -5.65 5.26
C ILE A 27 8.18 -7.05 5.78
N ILE A 28 7.39 -7.82 5.04
CA ILE A 28 7.09 -9.19 5.43
C ILE A 28 8.27 -10.08 5.08
N THR A 29 8.77 -10.81 6.07
CA THR A 29 9.86 -11.77 5.96
C THR A 29 9.43 -13.10 6.57
N ASP A 30 10.22 -14.16 6.39
CA ASP A 30 9.90 -15.46 6.96
C ASP A 30 9.89 -15.45 8.51
N GLU A 31 10.63 -14.54 9.12
CA GLU A 31 10.74 -14.38 10.56
C GLU A 31 9.51 -13.70 11.18
N ASN A 32 8.86 -12.77 10.48
CA ASN A 32 7.73 -12.00 11.00
C ASN A 32 6.37 -12.36 10.37
N LYS A 33 6.33 -13.22 9.35
CA LYS A 33 5.08 -13.59 8.65
C LYS A 33 3.98 -14.12 9.58
N ALA A 34 4.36 -14.73 10.71
CA ALA A 34 3.42 -15.25 11.70
C ALA A 34 2.50 -14.14 12.27
N ASP A 35 2.99 -12.90 12.33
CA ASP A 35 2.24 -11.75 12.85
C ASP A 35 1.12 -11.30 11.89
N TYR A 36 1.16 -11.77 10.64
CA TYR A 36 0.29 -11.35 9.55
C TYR A 36 -0.57 -12.50 9.00
N LEU A 37 -0.62 -13.67 9.66
CA LEU A 37 -1.30 -14.85 9.14
C LEU A 37 -2.73 -14.60 8.65
N GLN A 38 -3.51 -13.80 9.39
CA GLN A 38 -4.88 -13.45 8.99
C GLN A 38 -4.91 -12.72 7.65
N GLN A 39 -4.03 -11.73 7.47
CA GLN A 39 -3.90 -10.98 6.22
C GLN A 39 -3.38 -11.87 5.09
N LEU A 40 -2.42 -12.75 5.38
CA LEU A 40 -1.80 -13.66 4.42
C LEU A 40 -2.77 -14.74 3.91
N THR A 41 -3.81 -15.10 4.67
CA THR A 41 -4.85 -16.04 4.18
C THR A 41 -5.67 -15.51 3.01
N LEU A 42 -5.61 -14.20 2.74
CA LEU A 42 -6.33 -13.54 1.65
C LEU A 42 -5.56 -13.57 0.33
N LEU A 43 -4.33 -14.07 0.33
CA LEU A 43 -3.48 -14.09 -0.85
C LEU A 43 -3.96 -15.13 -1.87
N GLU A 44 -3.87 -14.76 -3.14
CA GLU A 44 -4.08 -15.68 -4.24
C GLU A 44 -2.88 -16.63 -4.41
N MET A 45 -3.11 -17.72 -5.14
CA MET A 45 -2.06 -18.68 -5.45
C MET A 45 -0.94 -17.99 -6.23
N ASN A 46 0.28 -18.02 -5.69
CA ASN A 46 1.50 -17.36 -6.19
C ASN A 46 1.61 -15.84 -5.93
N GLU A 47 0.64 -15.24 -5.23
CA GLU A 47 0.75 -13.87 -4.75
C GLU A 47 1.76 -13.80 -3.59
N LYS A 48 2.68 -12.84 -3.65
CA LYS A 48 3.75 -12.66 -2.67
C LYS A 48 3.46 -11.41 -1.82
N PRO A 49 3.40 -11.55 -0.49
CA PRO A 49 3.30 -10.39 0.38
C PRO A 49 4.62 -9.59 0.33
N LEU A 50 4.53 -8.26 0.38
CA LEU A 50 5.72 -7.39 0.39
C LEU A 50 5.88 -6.67 1.72
N LEU A 51 4.85 -5.93 2.15
CA LEU A 51 4.85 -5.21 3.41
C LEU A 51 3.43 -5.09 3.96
N CYS A 52 3.33 -4.90 5.27
CA CYS A 52 2.08 -4.70 5.95
C CYS A 52 2.19 -3.54 6.94
N PHE A 53 1.24 -2.60 6.84
CA PHE A 53 0.89 -1.69 7.92
C PHE A 53 -0.24 -2.35 8.72
N LYS A 54 -0.05 -2.57 10.02
CA LYS A 54 -1.06 -3.19 10.89
C LYS A 54 -1.18 -2.44 12.20
N GLU A 55 -2.27 -1.70 12.36
CA GLU A 55 -2.64 -1.08 13.64
C GLU A 55 -3.39 -2.09 14.52
N ASN A 56 -4.30 -2.85 13.92
CA ASN A 56 -5.05 -3.96 14.54
C ASN A 56 -5.71 -4.82 13.44
N GLU A 57 -6.46 -5.85 13.82
CA GLU A 57 -7.10 -6.76 12.84
C GLU A 57 -8.20 -6.10 11.99
N LEU A 58 -8.73 -4.94 12.42
CA LEU A 58 -9.76 -4.20 11.71
C LEU A 58 -9.20 -3.04 10.87
N ASN A 59 -7.93 -2.66 11.10
CA ASN A 59 -7.28 -1.52 10.46
C ASN A 59 -5.86 -1.90 10.05
N TRP A 60 -5.72 -2.27 8.78
CA TRP A 60 -4.45 -2.69 8.19
C TRP A 60 -4.42 -2.46 6.69
N LEU A 61 -3.22 -2.45 6.14
CA LEU A 61 -2.95 -2.41 4.71
C LEU A 61 -1.82 -3.41 4.42
N LEU A 62 -2.07 -4.31 3.47
CA LEU A 62 -1.14 -5.28 2.96
C LEU A 62 -0.86 -4.94 1.48
N LEU A 63 0.41 -4.70 1.16
CA LEU A 63 0.87 -4.60 -0.22
C LEU A 63 1.46 -5.93 -0.64
N THR A 64 1.07 -6.38 -1.82
CA THR A 64 1.60 -7.56 -2.47
C THR A 64 2.31 -7.17 -3.77
N ASN A 65 2.81 -8.15 -4.52
CA ASN A 65 3.31 -7.90 -5.87
C ASN A 65 2.21 -7.61 -6.90
N GLU A 66 0.94 -7.85 -6.57
CA GLU A 66 -0.18 -7.77 -7.53
C GLU A 66 -1.25 -6.73 -7.15
N ARG A 67 -1.42 -6.39 -5.87
CA ARG A 67 -2.55 -5.56 -5.42
C ARG A 67 -2.33 -4.93 -4.05
N VAL A 68 -3.22 -3.99 -3.74
CA VAL A 68 -3.44 -3.46 -2.39
C VAL A 68 -4.61 -4.21 -1.77
N LEU A 69 -4.41 -4.75 -0.57
CA LEU A 69 -5.45 -5.29 0.30
C LEU A 69 -5.51 -4.39 1.52
N THR A 70 -6.69 -3.93 1.93
CA THR A 70 -6.81 -3.13 3.16
C THR A 70 -8.10 -3.45 3.90
N ALA A 71 -8.08 -3.31 5.21
CA ALA A 71 -9.27 -3.26 6.03
C ALA A 71 -9.33 -1.91 6.75
N GLN A 72 -10.50 -1.29 6.75
CA GLN A 72 -10.80 -0.08 7.52
C GLN A 72 -12.10 -0.29 8.29
N ALA A 73 -12.03 -0.20 9.62
CA ALA A 73 -13.14 -0.57 10.49
C ALA A 73 -13.75 -1.95 10.14
N GLY A 74 -12.90 -2.90 9.72
CA GLY A 74 -13.31 -4.26 9.32
C GLY A 74 -13.83 -4.40 7.88
N VAL A 75 -14.10 -3.30 7.18
CA VAL A 75 -14.50 -3.33 5.76
C VAL A 75 -13.27 -3.57 4.92
N LYS A 76 -13.27 -4.70 4.18
CA LYS A 76 -12.15 -5.10 3.31
C LYS A 76 -12.32 -4.50 1.92
N ILE A 77 -11.23 -3.95 1.40
CA ILE A 77 -11.13 -3.38 0.06
C ILE A 77 -9.93 -4.03 -0.63
N ILE A 78 -10.12 -4.39 -1.91
CA ILE A 78 -9.11 -5.01 -2.75
C ILE A 78 -8.96 -4.13 -3.99
N ILE A 79 -7.75 -3.69 -4.29
CA ILE A 79 -7.45 -2.83 -5.43
C ILE A 79 -6.33 -3.50 -6.23
N PRO A 80 -6.66 -4.19 -7.33
CA PRO A 80 -5.67 -4.75 -8.23
C PRO A 80 -4.75 -3.65 -8.78
N PHE A 81 -3.45 -3.93 -8.85
CA PHE A 81 -2.52 -2.96 -9.43
C PHE A 81 -2.87 -2.63 -10.87
N SER A 82 -3.42 -3.57 -11.65
CA SER A 82 -3.89 -3.32 -13.02
C SER A 82 -4.98 -2.26 -13.12
N GLU A 83 -5.76 -2.06 -12.06
CA GLU A 83 -6.87 -1.10 -12.03
C GLU A 83 -6.44 0.25 -11.45
N LEU A 84 -5.29 0.31 -10.78
CA LEU A 84 -4.81 1.51 -10.10
C LEU A 84 -4.22 2.50 -11.09
N ILE A 85 -4.86 3.66 -11.26
CA ILE A 85 -4.44 4.68 -12.24
C ILE A 85 -3.77 5.90 -11.61
N ARG A 86 -4.07 6.23 -10.36
CA ARG A 86 -3.50 7.41 -9.69
C ARG A 86 -3.43 7.26 -8.18
N ILE A 87 -2.42 7.91 -7.59
CA ILE A 87 -2.24 8.06 -6.15
C ILE A 87 -2.13 9.54 -5.84
N ASP A 88 -2.99 10.02 -4.94
CA ASP A 88 -2.99 11.39 -4.46
C ASP A 88 -2.74 11.43 -2.95
N LEU A 89 -2.19 12.55 -2.48
CA LEU A 89 -2.19 12.87 -1.05
C LEU A 89 -3.64 13.15 -0.62
N ALA A 90 -4.05 12.64 0.53
CA ALA A 90 -5.39 12.86 1.07
C ALA A 90 -5.55 14.24 1.73
N LEU A 91 -5.15 15.33 1.05
CA LEU A 91 -5.05 16.68 1.62
C LEU A 91 -6.33 17.14 2.33
N HIS A 92 -7.48 16.93 1.69
CA HIS A 92 -8.77 17.36 2.24
C HIS A 92 -9.15 16.56 3.49
N GLU A 93 -8.91 15.25 3.47
CA GLU A 93 -9.19 14.37 4.59
C GLU A 93 -8.26 14.67 5.77
N GLU A 94 -6.98 14.93 5.50
CA GLU A 94 -5.96 15.28 6.50
C GLU A 94 -6.24 16.63 7.13
N ALA A 95 -6.57 17.64 6.34
CA ALA A 95 -6.95 18.96 6.84
C ALA A 95 -8.20 18.91 7.74
N ARG A 96 -9.21 18.09 7.39
CA ARG A 96 -10.39 17.87 8.25
C ARG A 96 -10.04 17.29 9.62
N ASN A 97 -8.94 16.55 9.72
CA ASN A 97 -8.44 16.01 10.98
C ASN A 97 -7.41 16.94 11.67
N GLY A 98 -7.28 18.19 11.22
CA GLY A 98 -6.35 19.17 11.77
C GLY A 98 -4.88 18.93 11.40
N VAL A 99 -4.60 18.03 10.45
CA VAL A 99 -3.24 17.70 10.03
C VAL A 99 -2.81 18.65 8.91
N ALA A 100 -2.05 19.68 9.27
CA ALA A 100 -1.53 20.67 8.31
C ALA A 100 -0.13 20.33 7.75
N ASN A 101 0.62 19.46 8.42
CA ASN A 101 1.99 19.14 8.04
C ASN A 101 2.08 17.74 7.41
N LEU A 102 2.61 17.67 6.19
CA LEU A 102 2.77 16.45 5.39
C LEU A 102 3.50 15.33 6.16
N LYS A 103 4.41 15.66 7.08
CA LYS A 103 5.13 14.65 7.88
C LYS A 103 4.23 13.84 8.82
N TYR A 104 3.03 14.33 9.09
CA TYR A 104 2.04 13.70 9.95
C TYR A 104 0.89 13.06 9.17
N PHE A 105 0.94 13.07 7.84
CA PHE A 105 -0.10 12.42 7.03
C PHE A 105 -0.07 10.91 7.25
N THR A 106 -1.25 10.32 7.26
CA THR A 106 -1.49 8.89 7.48
C THR A 106 -2.43 8.30 6.44
N ARG A 107 -2.91 9.09 5.47
CA ARG A 107 -3.87 8.62 4.47
C ARG A 107 -3.45 8.94 3.05
N LEU A 108 -3.65 7.95 2.18
CA LEU A 108 -3.44 8.04 0.74
C LEU A 108 -4.78 7.86 0.03
N ALA A 109 -4.97 8.61 -1.04
CA ALA A 109 -6.13 8.46 -1.92
C ALA A 109 -5.71 7.68 -3.16
N LEU A 110 -6.31 6.50 -3.37
CA LEU A 110 -6.10 5.62 -4.51
C LEU A 110 -7.28 5.80 -5.45
N LEU A 111 -7.01 6.02 -6.73
CA LEU A 111 -8.02 6.13 -7.78
C LEU A 111 -7.88 4.92 -8.72
N ASP A 112 -8.98 4.21 -8.93
CA ASP A 112 -9.05 3.14 -9.93
C ASP A 112 -9.53 3.64 -11.30
N GLN A 113 -9.39 2.79 -12.31
CA GLN A 113 -9.82 3.05 -13.69
C GLN A 113 -11.33 3.29 -13.85
N ASN A 114 -12.14 2.85 -12.88
CA ASN A 114 -13.59 3.06 -12.87
C ASN A 114 -13.97 4.41 -12.23
N GLY A 115 -12.99 5.18 -11.75
CA GLY A 115 -13.19 6.46 -11.08
C GLY A 115 -13.50 6.33 -9.59
N ASN A 116 -13.43 5.13 -9.00
CA ASN A 116 -13.61 4.96 -7.57
C ASN A 116 -12.38 5.48 -6.82
N ARG A 117 -12.64 6.27 -5.78
CA ARG A 117 -11.60 6.84 -4.91
C ARG A 117 -11.62 6.16 -3.55
N TYR A 118 -10.57 5.43 -3.24
CA TYR A 118 -10.36 4.73 -1.98
C TYR A 118 -9.40 5.52 -1.09
N LEU A 119 -9.78 5.74 0.15
CA LEU A 119 -8.90 6.34 1.15
C LEU A 119 -8.26 5.20 1.95
N VAL A 120 -6.94 5.05 1.93
CA VAL A 120 -6.26 3.99 2.67
C VAL A 120 -5.38 4.56 3.77
N SER A 121 -5.35 3.90 4.92
CA SER A 121 -4.55 4.31 6.08
C SER A 121 -3.16 3.66 6.03
N VAL A 122 -2.15 4.42 6.39
CA VAL A 122 -0.75 4.01 6.50
C VAL A 122 -0.10 4.72 7.70
N GLU A 123 1.05 4.20 8.15
CA GLU A 123 1.82 4.85 9.20
C GLU A 123 2.48 6.14 8.69
N LYS A 124 2.43 7.21 9.49
CA LYS A 124 3.08 8.49 9.20
C LYS A 124 4.60 8.37 9.06
N GLY A 125 5.23 9.37 8.44
CA GLY A 125 6.69 9.47 8.35
C GLY A 125 7.26 8.71 7.16
N ASP A 126 8.32 7.94 7.38
CA ASP A 126 9.00 7.23 6.28
C ASP A 126 8.19 6.07 5.68
N PRO A 127 7.37 5.31 6.44
CA PRO A 127 6.42 4.36 5.86
C PRO A 127 5.47 5.00 4.86
N TYR A 128 4.84 6.13 5.23
CA TYR A 128 3.96 6.90 4.36
C TYR A 128 4.64 7.26 3.03
N LYS A 129 5.88 7.76 3.09
CA LYS A 129 6.64 8.14 1.88
C LYS A 129 6.95 6.92 1.02
N GLY A 130 7.39 5.81 1.63
CA GLY A 130 7.74 4.57 0.93
C GLY A 130 6.53 3.97 0.22
N ILE A 131 5.51 3.59 1.01
CA ILE A 131 4.10 3.90 0.79
C ILE A 131 3.69 4.45 -0.59
N TYR A 132 3.51 5.76 -0.55
CA TYR A 132 3.17 6.62 -1.66
C TYR A 132 4.03 6.36 -2.90
N GLN A 133 5.36 6.27 -2.75
CA GLN A 133 6.27 6.13 -3.89
C GLN A 133 6.16 4.76 -4.58
N MET A 134 5.92 3.69 -3.83
CA MET A 134 5.65 2.37 -4.42
C MET A 134 4.38 2.40 -5.27
N LEU A 135 3.29 2.91 -4.71
CA LEU A 135 2.00 2.94 -5.40
C LEU A 135 2.01 3.92 -6.57
N HIS A 136 2.70 5.05 -6.43
CA HIS A 136 2.89 6.00 -7.53
C HIS A 136 3.66 5.36 -8.68
N TYR A 137 4.71 4.57 -8.40
CA TYR A 137 5.42 3.80 -9.42
C TYR A 137 4.49 2.81 -10.14
N VAL A 138 3.65 2.07 -9.39
CA VAL A 138 2.65 1.17 -9.99
C VAL A 138 1.73 1.93 -10.94
N ALA A 139 1.08 2.99 -10.45
CA ALA A 139 0.12 3.78 -11.23
C ALA A 139 0.74 4.42 -12.48
N SER A 140 1.98 4.91 -12.36
CA SER A 140 2.72 5.51 -13.48
C SER A 140 3.04 4.50 -14.59
N ASN A 141 3.36 3.25 -14.23
CA ASN A 141 3.62 2.21 -15.23
C ASN A 141 2.35 1.74 -15.95
N ASN A 142 1.18 1.81 -15.30
CA ASN A 142 -0.08 1.53 -15.96
C ASN A 142 -0.46 2.63 -16.96
N SER A 143 -0.25 3.89 -16.58
CA SER A 143 -0.56 5.06 -17.41
C SER A 143 0.33 5.17 -18.66
N ALA A 144 1.54 4.62 -18.62
CA ALA A 144 2.46 4.58 -19.77
C ALA A 144 2.13 3.47 -20.79
N THR A 145 1.11 2.66 -20.53
CA THR A 145 0.68 1.55 -21.41
C THR A 145 -0.56 1.89 -22.24
N HIS A 146 -1.01 3.15 -22.18
CA HIS A 146 -2.08 3.74 -23.01
C HIS A 146 -1.52 4.84 -23.91
#